data_AF-A0A6P2QYT1-F1
#
_entry.id   AF-A0A6P2QYT1-F1
#
_cell.length_a   1.000
_cell.length_b   1.000
_cell.length_c   1.000
_cell.angle_alpha   90.00
_cell.angle_beta   90.00
_cell.angle_gamma   90.00
#
_symmetry.space_group_name_H-M   'P 1'
#
loop_
_entity.id
_entity.type
_entity.pdbx_description
1 polymer ?
#
loop_
_entity_poly.entity_id
_entity_poly.type
_entity_poly.pdbx_seq_one_letter_code
_entity_poly.pdbx_strand_id
1 'polypeptide(L)' 'MAQRLRSIKGRAMVSLNDHSDIRRAFDGFHIETVPIQFTVGGGKGVDRNDLIIFSWDDAAQPVGLF' A
#
# COMPACT_ATOMS: atom_id res chain seq x y z
N MET A 1 12.67 0.47 3.83
CA MET A 1 11.30 0.76 4.33
C MET A 1 10.57 -0.52 4.70
N ALA A 2 10.37 -1.45 3.75
CA ALA A 2 9.63 -2.70 3.96
C ALA A 2 10.03 -3.48 5.22
N GLN A 3 11.33 -3.69 5.48
CA GLN A 3 11.77 -4.38 6.71
C GLN A 3 11.29 -3.71 8.00
N ARG A 4 11.28 -2.37 8.07
CA ARG A 4 10.78 -1.63 9.24
C ARG A 4 9.27 -1.80 9.38
N LEU A 5 8.54 -1.79 8.26
CA LEU A 5 7.10 -2.01 8.26
C LEU A 5 6.73 -3.42 8.76
N ARG A 6 7.54 -4.44 8.46
CA ARG A 6 7.34 -5.81 9.01
C ARG A 6 7.53 -5.88 10.51
N SER A 7 8.46 -5.10 11.06
CA SER A 7 8.87 -5.20 12.47
C SER A 7 8.22 -4.17 13.39
N ILE A 8 7.39 -3.27 12.85
CA ILE A 8 6.79 -2.20 13.64
C ILE A 8 5.88 -2.79 14.71
N LYS A 9 5.91 -2.20 15.92
CA LYS A 9 4.96 -2.54 16.96
C LYS A 9 3.69 -1.73 16.72
N GLY A 10 2.57 -2.41 16.52
CA GLY A 10 1.29 -1.79 16.14
C GLY A 10 0.94 -2.00 14.67
N ARG A 11 -0.03 -1.22 14.19
CA ARG A 11 -0.54 -1.28 12.81
C ARG A 11 -0.10 -0.05 12.04
N ALA A 12 0.50 -0.24 10.87
CA ALA A 12 0.87 0.83 9.96
C ALA A 12 0.49 0.49 8.51
N MET A 13 0.10 1.53 7.78
CA MET A 13 -0.26 1.47 6.36
C MET A 13 0.59 2.49 5.60
N VAL A 14 1.01 2.13 4.39
CA VAL A 14 1.74 3.05 3.51
C VAL A 14 1.12 3.01 2.11
N SER A 15 0.91 4.18 1.50
CA SER A 15 0.58 4.30 0.08
C SER A 15 1.83 4.66 -0.70
N LEU A 16 2.08 3.99 -1.82
CA LEU A 16 3.17 4.29 -2.74
C LEU A 16 2.72 4.09 -4.19
N ASN A 17 3.29 4.82 -5.14
CA ASN A 17 3.01 4.63 -6.57
C ASN A 17 3.27 3.17 -6.99
N ASP A 18 2.46 2.65 -7.91
CA ASP A 18 2.63 1.30 -8.44
C ASP A 18 3.88 1.20 -9.34
N HIS A 19 4.94 0.60 -8.79
CA HIS A 19 6.20 0.33 -9.49
C HIS A 19 6.69 -1.09 -9.17
N SER A 20 7.34 -1.74 -10.14
CA SER A 20 7.85 -3.12 -10.01
C SER A 20 8.78 -3.29 -8.81
N ASP A 21 9.67 -2.33 -8.56
CA ASP A 21 10.56 -2.35 -7.40
C ASP A 21 9.83 -2.24 -6.06
N ILE A 22 8.71 -1.51 -6.01
CA ILE A 22 7.89 -1.42 -4.79
C ILE A 22 7.20 -2.76 -4.56
N ARG A 23 6.60 -3.35 -5.60
CA ARG A 23 6.00 -4.69 -5.51
C ARG A 23 7.00 -5.73 -5.03
N ARG A 24 8.23 -5.71 -5.54
CA ARG A 24 9.32 -6.60 -5.10
C ARG A 24 9.75 -6.33 -3.66
N ALA A 25 9.91 -5.08 -3.27
CA ALA A 25 10.38 -4.72 -1.92
C ALA A 25 9.35 -5.10 -0.83
N PHE A 26 8.07 -5.07 -1.17
CA PHE A 26 6.96 -5.40 -0.27
C PHE A 26 6.30 -6.76 -0.61
N ASP A 27 7.00 -7.64 -1.31
CA ASP A 27 6.52 -9.00 -1.58
C ASP A 27 6.12 -9.72 -0.28
N GLY A 28 4.97 -10.39 -0.25
CA GLY A 28 4.46 -11.03 0.97
C GLY A 28 3.93 -10.07 2.05
N PHE A 29 3.55 -8.84 1.69
CA PHE A 29 2.62 -8.02 2.46
C PHE A 29 1.20 -8.16 1.88
N HIS A 30 0.18 -7.79 2.67
CA HIS A 30 -1.15 -7.49 2.09
C HIS A 30 -1.04 -6.17 1.31
N ILE A 31 -1.39 -6.20 0.03
CA ILE A 31 -1.29 -5.07 -0.88
C ILE A 31 -2.59 -4.94 -1.68
N GLU A 32 -3.18 -3.75 -1.65
CA GLU A 32 -4.30 -3.36 -2.50
C GLU A 32 -3.84 -2.37 -3.57
N THR A 33 -4.29 -2.56 -4.81
CA THR A 33 -4.02 -1.62 -5.91
C THR A 33 -5.23 -0.71 -6.08
N VAL A 34 -5.03 0.59 -5.98
CA VAL A 34 -6.10 1.59 -6.04
C VAL A 34 -5.84 2.55 -7.20
N PRO A 35 -6.78 2.74 -8.15
CA PRO A 35 -6.62 3.71 -9.21
C PRO A 35 -6.71 5.13 -8.63
N ILE A 36 -5.83 6.01 -9.10
CA ILE A 36 -5.76 7.42 -8.71
C ILE A 36 -5.60 8.30 -9.95
N GLN A 37 -6.01 9.56 -9.86
CA GLN A 37 -5.63 10.59 -10.81
C GLN A 37 -4.48 11.42 -10.25
N PHE A 38 -3.32 11.35 -10.91
CA PHE A 38 -2.14 12.09 -10.50
C PHE A 38 -1.89 13.29 -11.42
N THR A 39 -1.62 14.46 -10.86
CA THR A 39 -1.31 15.68 -11.62
C THR A 39 0.15 16.07 -11.39
N VAL A 40 0.84 16.47 -12.47
CA VAL A 40 2.18 17.07 -12.38
C VAL A 40 2.05 18.56 -12.69
N GLY A 41 2.44 19.42 -11.74
CA GLY A 41 2.47 20.87 -11.93
C GLY A 41 1.11 21.53 -12.24
N GLY A 42 0.01 20.95 -11.76
CA GLY A 42 -1.35 21.47 -12.01
C GLY A 42 -1.89 21.20 -13.43
N GLY A 43 -1.20 20.39 -14.24
CA GLY A 43 -1.68 19.93 -15.54
C GLY A 43 -2.81 18.91 -15.45
N LYS A 44 -3.29 18.45 -16.61
CA LYS A 44 -4.35 17.42 -16.70
C LYS A 44 -3.93 16.16 -15.93
N GLY A 45 -4.84 15.64 -15.11
CA GLY A 45 -4.63 14.39 -14.37
C GLY A 45 -4.35 13.23 -15.30
N VAL A 46 -3.40 12.39 -14.91
CA VAL A 46 -3.06 11.15 -15.59
C VAL A 46 -3.46 10.00 -14.68
N ASP A 47 -4.15 9.02 -15.25
CA ASP A 47 -4.53 7.81 -14.52
C ASP A 47 -3.27 7.03 -14.13
N ARG A 48 -3.19 6.71 -12.85
CA ARG A 48 -2.12 5.97 -12.20
C ARG A 48 -2.73 5.00 -11.19
N ASN A 49 -1.89 4.14 -10.66
CA ASN A 49 -2.25 3.27 -9.54
C ASN A 49 -1.34 3.56 -8.36
N ASP A 50 -1.93 3.54 -7.18
CA ASP A 50 -1.24 3.45 -5.91
C ASP A 50 -1.34 2.02 -5.35
N LEU A 51 -0.34 1.64 -4.57
CA LEU A 51 -0.29 0.42 -3.78
C LEU A 51 -0.48 0.80 -2.31
N ILE A 52 -1.57 0.35 -1.73
CA ILE A 52 -1.84 0.43 -0.29
C ILE A 52 -1.28 -0.83 0.35
N ILE A 53 -0.26 -0.68 1.19
CA ILE A 53 0.49 -1.78 1.78
C ILE A 53 0.29 -1.76 3.29
N PHE A 54 -0.13 -2.89 3.86
CA PHE A 54 -0.51 -3.01 5.26
C PHE A 54 0.49 -3.85 6.04
N SER A 55 0.88 -3.40 7.24
CA SER A 55 1.78 -4.17 8.13
C SER A 55 1.11 -5.38 8.79
N TRP A 56 -0.18 -5.59 8.53
CA TRP A 56 -0.99 -6.68 9.06
C TRP A 56 -1.71 -7.38 7.91
N ASP A 57 -2.11 -8.63 8.15
CA ASP A 57 -2.96 -9.37 7.22
C ASP A 57 -4.42 -9.19 7.66
N ASP A 58 -5.24 -8.60 6.78
CA ASP A 58 -6.64 -8.34 7.06
C ASP A 58 -7.47 -9.64 7.11
N ALA A 59 -7.11 -10.65 6.32
CA ALA A 59 -7.76 -11.95 6.31
C ALA A 59 -7.46 -12.78 7.57
N ALA A 60 -6.35 -12.49 8.24
CA ALA A 60 -5.98 -13.15 9.50
C ALA A 60 -6.62 -12.50 10.73
N GLN A 61 -7.26 -11.34 10.59
CA GLN A 61 -7.97 -10.71 11.69
C GLN A 61 -9.31 -11.40 11.91
N PRO A 62 -9.66 -11.76 13.16
CA PRO A 62 -11.03 -12.15 13.45
C PRO A 62 -11.94 -11.00 13.02
N VAL A 63 -12.98 -11.30 12.24
CA VAL A 63 -14.00 -10.32 11.87
C VAL A 63 -14.51 -9.69 13.16
N GLY A 64 -14.14 -8.44 13.37
CA GLY A 64 -14.61 -7.66 14.51
C GLY A 64 -16.10 -7.45 14.31
N LEU A 65 -16.91 -8.20 15.06
CA LEU A 65 -18.34 -8.04 15.12
C LEU A 65 -18.64 -6.60 15.58
N PHE A 66 -19.04 -5.76 14.64
CA PHE A 66 -20.21 -4.94 14.88
C PHE A 66 -21.44 -5.81 14.58
#